data_AF-A0AAN6PSW3-F1
#
_entry.id   AF-A0AAN6PSW3-F1
#
_cell.length_a   1.000
_cell.length_b   1.000
_cell.length_c   1.000
_cell.angle_alpha   90.00
_cell.angle_beta   90.00
_cell.angle_gamma   90.00
#
_symmetry.space_group_name_H-M   'P 1'
#
loop_
_entity.id
_entity.type
_entity.pdbx_description
1 polymer ?
#
loop_
_entity_poly.entity_id
_entity_poly.type
_entity_poly.pdbx_seq_one_letter_code
_entity_poly.pdbx_strand_id
1 'polypeptide(L)'
;MTVSFTNLPLEIKQQIWQLALHAAVAEPEVCIVWPIHQIDYDQVSHPLLVDTAFPVLMHVCREWRDFVITFSSSTRSPVRFRFSRQAGCRVPYRAFRGDTDVLFASMYNFEKAVQYHALDLEPGVGRQTLETVRHLAVDWVWWNKAASWLPELVFRACRDLEKVSVVFPSSRRAVWKAFQAPARRCKLRPVEGADDLSTVAESSRTPGKVVSVQSQVDYGQDSAEDEAVFSWQNELDLHELELGEPPGAYFAAYTGSAWDKEREKLCLEYEAAAFVQFKRSEDGSETWVEACEDRLFEEDADGVRQEPPILTPEQPTRNPEEWRVNDDDDYAF
;
A
#
# COMPACT_ATOMS: atom_id res chain seq x y z
N MET A 1 -10.66 35.19 28.87
CA MET A 1 -9.42 35.82 28.38
C MET A 1 -8.98 35.03 27.16
N THR A 2 -9.03 35.60 25.96
CA THR A 2 -8.61 34.92 24.73
C THR A 2 -7.15 35.26 24.45
N VAL A 3 -6.27 34.27 24.52
CA VAL A 3 -4.86 34.45 24.19
C VAL A 3 -4.73 34.44 22.67
N SER A 4 -4.24 35.54 22.07
CA SER A 4 -3.96 35.58 20.63
C SER A 4 -2.71 34.77 20.32
N PHE A 5 -2.83 33.81 19.43
CA PHE A 5 -1.72 32.95 19.02
C PHE A 5 -0.57 33.72 18.37
N THR A 6 -0.89 34.82 17.66
CA THR A 6 0.12 35.71 17.05
C THR A 6 1.17 36.16 18.07
N ASN A 7 0.74 36.34 19.32
CA ASN A 7 1.56 36.85 20.42
C ASN A 7 2.30 35.75 21.20
N LEU A 8 2.12 34.47 20.86
CA LEU A 8 2.89 33.42 21.52
C LEU A 8 4.37 33.47 21.11
N PRO A 9 5.30 33.30 22.07
CA PRO A 9 6.71 33.11 21.76
C PRO A 9 6.95 31.93 20.82
N LEU A 10 7.98 32.01 20.00
CA LEU A 10 8.32 31.01 18.98
C LEU A 10 8.44 29.61 19.58
N GLU A 11 9.03 29.52 20.77
CA GLU A 11 9.27 28.30 21.53
C GLU A 11 7.94 27.60 21.87
N ILE A 12 6.92 28.37 22.27
CA ILE A 12 5.60 27.84 22.58
C ILE A 12 4.91 27.36 21.30
N LYS A 13 5.06 28.09 20.18
CA LYS A 13 4.53 27.67 18.87
C LYS A 13 5.16 26.35 18.42
N GLN A 14 6.46 26.19 18.61
CA GLN A 14 7.19 24.95 18.30
C GLN A 14 6.74 23.78 19.18
N GLN A 15 6.54 24.00 20.48
CA GLN A 15 6.03 22.94 21.38
C GLN A 15 4.62 22.50 20.98
N ILE A 16 3.71 23.44 20.69
CA ILE A 16 2.36 23.11 20.22
C ILE A 16 2.43 22.36 18.88
N TRP A 17 3.32 22.77 17.97
CA TRP A 17 3.56 22.07 16.71
C TRP A 17 4.02 20.63 16.91
N GLN A 18 5.01 20.40 17.79
CA GLN A 18 5.50 19.06 18.10
C GLN A 18 4.39 18.17 18.70
N LEU A 19 3.58 18.70 19.61
CA LEU A 19 2.46 17.96 20.20
C LEU A 19 1.38 17.61 19.16
N ALA A 20 1.02 18.56 18.30
CA ALA A 20 0.05 18.32 17.23
C ALA A 20 0.58 17.33 16.17
N LEU A 21 1.88 17.37 15.90
CA LEU A 21 2.55 16.42 15.01
C LEU A 21 2.41 14.98 15.50
N HIS A 22 2.59 14.72 16.80
CA HIS A 22 2.46 13.35 17.32
C HIS A 22 1.08 12.74 16.99
N ALA A 23 0.02 13.54 17.09
CA ALA A 23 -1.32 13.10 16.72
C ALA A 23 -1.47 12.87 15.21
N ALA A 24 -0.95 13.79 14.39
CA ALA A 24 -1.01 13.66 12.92
C ALA A 24 -0.15 12.50 12.38
N VAL A 25 0.97 12.23 13.04
CA VAL A 25 1.89 11.15 12.68
C VAL A 25 1.35 9.79 13.14
N ALA A 26 0.41 9.69 14.07
CA ALA A 26 -0.13 8.40 14.48
C ALA A 26 -0.99 7.71 13.41
N GLU A 27 -1.49 8.45 12.41
CA GLU A 27 -2.38 7.90 11.39
C GLU A 27 -1.61 7.01 10.38
N PRO A 28 -2.07 5.77 10.13
CA PRO A 28 -1.56 4.92 9.06
C PRO A 28 -1.79 5.56 7.69
N GLU A 29 -0.78 5.52 6.84
CA GLU A 29 -0.88 5.95 5.44
C GLU A 29 -0.47 4.81 4.50
N VAL A 30 -0.83 4.93 3.22
CA VAL A 30 -0.44 3.95 2.21
C VAL A 30 0.78 4.44 1.43
N CYS A 31 1.86 3.65 1.45
CA CYS A 31 3.07 3.88 0.67
C CYS A 31 2.98 3.15 -0.67
N ILE A 32 2.69 3.87 -1.73
CA ILE A 32 2.72 3.34 -3.10
C ILE A 32 4.18 3.34 -3.57
N VAL A 33 4.75 2.14 -3.80
CA VAL A 33 6.15 1.99 -4.22
C VAL A 33 6.38 2.53 -5.63
N TRP A 34 7.48 3.26 -5.80
CA TRP A 34 7.94 3.88 -7.05
C TRP A 34 9.45 3.59 -7.29
N PRO A 35 9.96 3.48 -8.54
CA PRO A 35 9.30 3.54 -9.84
C PRO A 35 8.71 2.23 -10.32
N ILE A 36 7.78 2.38 -11.27
CA ILE A 36 7.05 1.29 -11.91
C ILE A 36 7.86 0.57 -12.99
N HIS A 37 8.82 1.18 -13.69
CA HIS A 37 9.81 0.47 -14.52
C HIS A 37 10.76 1.54 -15.10
N GLN A 38 12.02 1.59 -14.66
CA GLN A 38 13.10 2.15 -15.48
C GLN A 38 13.82 0.97 -16.13
N ILE A 39 13.96 0.98 -17.45
CA ILE A 39 14.55 -0.13 -18.22
C ILE A 39 15.98 -0.47 -17.74
N ASP A 40 16.70 0.52 -17.20
CA ASP A 40 18.12 0.39 -16.85
C ASP A 40 18.44 0.68 -15.36
N TYR A 41 17.44 1.00 -14.52
CA TYR A 41 17.65 1.30 -13.10
C TYR A 41 16.70 0.49 -12.23
N ASP A 42 17.27 -0.56 -11.68
CA ASP A 42 16.65 -1.53 -10.81
C ASP A 42 16.50 -1.06 -9.34
N GLN A 43 16.48 0.26 -9.13
CA GLN A 43 16.46 0.82 -7.78
C GLN A 43 15.11 1.49 -7.52
N VAL A 44 14.38 0.94 -6.55
CA VAL A 44 13.25 1.63 -5.91
C VAL A 44 13.75 2.99 -5.43
N SER A 45 12.95 4.03 -5.67
CA SER A 45 13.32 5.38 -5.29
C SER A 45 13.31 5.47 -3.77
N HIS A 46 14.48 5.60 -3.17
CA HIS A 46 14.63 5.87 -1.76
C HIS A 46 14.78 7.39 -1.52
N PRO A 47 14.29 7.89 -0.36
CA PRO A 47 13.53 7.17 0.67
C PRO A 47 12.10 6.81 0.22
N LEU A 48 11.50 5.78 0.85
CA LEU A 48 10.06 5.54 0.74
C LEU A 48 9.29 6.62 1.50
N LEU A 49 8.30 7.22 0.86
CA LEU A 49 7.55 8.36 1.38
C LEU A 49 6.05 8.11 1.29
N VAL A 50 5.32 8.62 2.28
CA VAL A 50 3.85 8.64 2.28
C VAL A 50 3.35 10.07 2.26
N ASP A 51 2.30 10.33 1.48
CA ASP A 51 1.53 11.56 1.62
C ASP A 51 0.69 11.49 2.89
N THR A 52 0.58 12.62 3.60
CA THR A 52 -0.13 12.70 4.88
C THR A 52 -1.29 13.69 4.80
N ALA A 53 -2.17 13.67 5.80
CA ALA A 53 -3.12 14.77 5.99
C ALA A 53 -2.38 16.10 6.21
N PHE A 54 -3.02 17.20 5.82
CA PHE A 54 -2.60 18.51 6.31
C PHE A 54 -2.67 18.53 7.85
N PRO A 55 -1.58 18.89 8.54
CA PRO A 55 -1.59 19.00 9.98
C PRO A 55 -2.70 19.93 10.46
N VAL A 56 -3.42 19.55 11.51
CA VAL A 56 -4.58 20.30 12.05
C VAL A 56 -4.26 21.80 12.24
N LEU A 57 -3.04 22.12 12.65
CA LEU A 57 -2.60 23.50 12.86
C LEU A 57 -2.68 24.36 11.59
N MET A 58 -2.50 23.81 10.40
CA MET A 58 -2.64 24.54 9.13
C MET A 58 -4.09 24.97 8.83
N HIS A 59 -5.06 24.39 9.53
CA HIS A 59 -6.49 24.71 9.40
C HIS A 59 -6.96 25.77 10.42
N VAL A 60 -6.13 26.12 11.41
CA VAL A 60 -6.52 27.05 12.49
C VAL A 60 -6.57 28.50 12.01
N CYS A 61 -5.45 29.01 11.51
CA CYS A 61 -5.35 30.36 10.97
C CYS A 61 -4.20 30.48 9.96
N ARG A 62 -4.09 31.64 9.29
CA ARG A 62 -3.06 31.88 8.29
C ARG A 62 -1.64 31.86 8.88
N GLU A 63 -1.47 32.45 10.05
CA GLU A 63 -0.17 32.57 10.72
C GLU A 63 0.36 31.20 11.15
N TRP A 64 -0.52 30.29 11.55
CA TRP A 64 -0.16 28.90 11.82
C TRP A 64 0.30 28.18 10.56
N ARG A 65 -0.40 28.38 9.44
CA ARG A 65 -0.02 27.81 8.15
C ARG A 65 1.36 28.30 7.72
N ASP A 66 1.61 29.60 7.81
CA ASP A 66 2.89 30.21 7.47
C ASP A 66 4.00 29.70 8.39
N PHE A 67 3.72 29.56 9.69
CA PHE A 67 4.65 28.98 10.66
C PHE A 67 4.99 27.52 10.32
N VAL A 68 3.99 26.67 10.08
CA VAL A 68 4.18 25.24 9.77
C VAL A 68 4.98 25.08 8.49
N ILE A 69 4.62 25.79 7.41
CA ILE A 69 5.36 25.74 6.14
C ILE A 69 6.82 26.18 6.35
N THR A 70 7.04 27.26 7.09
CA THR A 70 8.41 27.76 7.37
C THR A 70 9.21 26.77 8.20
N PHE A 71 8.62 26.23 9.27
CA PHE A 71 9.31 25.35 10.21
C PHE A 71 9.50 23.93 9.65
N SER A 72 8.63 23.48 8.75
CA SER A 72 8.74 22.18 8.07
C SER A 72 9.99 22.05 7.20
N SER A 73 10.55 23.18 6.76
CA SER A 73 11.83 23.21 6.04
C SER A 73 13.03 22.93 6.96
N SER A 74 12.84 22.87 8.29
CA SER A 74 13.88 22.46 9.22
C SER A 74 14.05 20.94 9.22
N THR A 75 15.28 20.48 9.40
CA THR A 75 15.62 19.05 9.50
C THR A 75 14.95 18.34 10.69
N ARG A 76 14.35 19.11 11.61
CA ARG A 76 13.70 18.60 12.83
C ARG A 76 12.21 18.29 12.64
N SER A 77 11.60 18.70 11.53
CA SER A 77 10.20 18.42 11.27
C SER A 77 10.05 17.02 10.66
N PRO A 78 9.27 16.10 11.26
CA PRO A 78 8.99 14.79 10.67
C PRO A 78 8.10 14.90 9.42
N VAL A 79 7.32 15.99 9.31
CA VAL A 79 6.50 16.29 8.14
C VAL A 79 7.18 17.36 7.31
N ARG A 80 7.35 17.06 6.02
CA ARG A 80 7.92 17.93 4.99
C ARG A 80 6.85 18.25 3.96
N PHE A 81 7.12 19.20 3.08
CA PHE A 81 6.17 19.63 2.06
C PHE A 81 6.82 19.66 0.69
N ARG A 82 6.22 18.97 -0.27
CA ARG A 82 6.62 18.98 -1.69
C ARG A 82 5.51 19.58 -2.53
N PHE A 83 5.85 20.14 -3.69
CA PHE A 83 4.83 20.65 -4.59
C PHE A 83 4.10 19.48 -5.25
N SER A 84 2.76 19.54 -5.26
CA SER A 84 1.93 18.63 -6.02
C SER A 84 1.32 19.39 -7.20
N ARG A 85 1.61 18.93 -8.43
CA ARG A 85 1.04 19.52 -9.65
C ARG A 85 -0.48 19.29 -9.67
N GLN A 86 -0.90 18.09 -9.33
CA GLN A 86 -2.32 17.71 -9.34
C GLN A 86 -3.15 18.45 -8.28
N ALA A 87 -2.56 18.76 -7.11
CA ALA A 87 -3.21 19.56 -6.08
C ALA A 87 -3.01 21.08 -6.26
N GLY A 88 -2.13 21.51 -7.17
CA GLY A 88 -1.76 22.91 -7.38
C GLY A 88 -1.15 23.60 -6.15
N CYS A 89 -0.67 22.84 -5.16
CA CYS A 89 -0.15 23.38 -3.90
C CYS A 89 0.88 22.44 -3.27
N ARG A 90 1.49 22.88 -2.17
CA ARG A 90 2.42 22.02 -1.41
C ARG A 90 1.65 21.03 -0.55
N VAL A 91 1.93 19.74 -0.73
CA VAL A 91 1.33 18.64 0.02
C VAL A 91 2.30 18.11 1.08
N PRO A 92 1.81 17.77 2.28
CA PRO A 92 2.63 17.24 3.35
C PRO A 92 2.96 15.77 3.10
N TYR A 93 4.20 15.39 3.35
CA TYR A 93 4.67 14.02 3.30
C TYR A 93 5.62 13.73 4.46
N ARG A 94 5.85 12.45 4.73
CA ARG A 94 6.86 11.97 5.68
C ARG A 94 7.49 10.68 5.18
N ALA A 95 8.56 10.27 5.84
CA ALA A 95 9.14 8.94 5.62
C ALA A 95 8.11 7.85 5.96
N PHE A 96 8.12 6.78 5.15
CA PHE A 96 7.39 5.55 5.42
C PHE A 96 7.84 4.92 6.74
N ARG A 97 6.88 4.37 7.49
CA ARG A 97 7.12 3.66 8.75
C ARG A 97 6.49 2.28 8.66
N GLY A 98 7.30 1.24 8.46
CA GLY A 98 6.77 -0.11 8.24
C GLY A 98 5.93 -0.66 9.38
N ASP A 99 6.11 -0.16 10.60
CA ASP A 99 5.37 -0.60 11.78
C ASP A 99 3.93 -0.09 11.85
N THR A 100 3.59 0.94 11.08
CA THR A 100 2.29 1.62 11.12
C THR A 100 1.66 1.76 9.75
N ASP A 101 2.46 2.05 8.73
CA ASP A 101 1.99 2.32 7.37
C ASP A 101 1.80 1.03 6.57
N VAL A 102 0.98 1.11 5.53
CA VAL A 102 0.75 0.00 4.61
C VAL A 102 1.65 0.16 3.39
N LEU A 103 2.51 -0.82 3.12
CA LEU A 103 3.27 -0.86 1.87
C LEU A 103 2.36 -1.39 0.76
N PHE A 104 2.08 -0.60 -0.28
CA PHE A 104 1.32 -1.06 -1.43
C PHE A 104 2.22 -1.53 -2.57
N ALA A 105 1.97 -2.76 -2.97
CA ALA A 105 2.66 -3.55 -3.96
C ALA A 105 1.71 -3.88 -5.12
N SER A 106 1.99 -3.37 -6.30
CA SER A 106 1.34 -3.82 -7.52
C SER A 106 2.22 -4.79 -8.28
N MET A 107 1.63 -5.56 -9.19
CA MET A 107 2.37 -6.42 -10.10
C MET A 107 3.53 -5.70 -10.81
N TYR A 108 3.35 -4.41 -11.09
CA TYR A 108 4.29 -3.63 -11.88
C TYR A 108 5.44 -3.06 -11.06
N ASN A 109 5.23 -2.74 -9.79
CA ASN A 109 6.31 -2.22 -8.93
C ASN A 109 6.97 -3.32 -8.09
N PHE A 110 6.27 -4.41 -7.80
CA PHE A 110 6.65 -5.29 -6.72
C PHE A 110 7.53 -6.44 -7.14
N GLU A 111 7.35 -7.03 -8.32
CA GLU A 111 8.22 -8.13 -8.79
C GLU A 111 9.68 -7.69 -8.76
N LYS A 112 9.98 -6.49 -9.28
CA LYS A 112 11.31 -5.89 -9.20
C LYS A 112 11.67 -5.45 -7.78
N ALA A 113 10.78 -4.77 -7.05
CA ALA A 113 11.11 -4.33 -5.69
C ALA A 113 11.45 -5.50 -4.75
N VAL A 114 10.76 -6.64 -4.87
CA VAL A 114 11.05 -7.87 -4.11
C VAL A 114 12.30 -8.54 -4.62
N GLN A 115 12.48 -8.69 -5.93
CA GLN A 115 13.71 -9.25 -6.49
C GLN A 115 14.95 -8.46 -6.01
N TYR A 116 14.91 -7.13 -6.07
CA TYR A 116 16.07 -6.30 -5.69
C TYR A 116 16.26 -6.13 -4.18
N HIS A 117 15.19 -6.05 -3.39
CA HIS A 117 15.34 -5.82 -1.94
C HIS A 117 15.31 -7.08 -1.08
N ALA A 118 14.62 -8.13 -1.53
CA ALA A 118 14.49 -9.38 -0.79
C ALA A 118 15.44 -10.48 -1.30
N LEU A 119 15.81 -10.46 -2.59
CA LEU A 119 16.61 -11.54 -3.20
C LEU A 119 18.05 -11.13 -3.50
N ASP A 120 18.33 -9.87 -3.82
CA ASP A 120 19.69 -9.41 -4.04
C ASP A 120 20.45 -9.14 -2.74
N LEU A 121 21.64 -9.73 -2.67
CA LEU A 121 22.39 -10.14 -1.47
C LEU A 121 23.12 -9.01 -0.73
N GLU A 122 22.92 -7.74 -1.11
CA GLU A 122 23.59 -6.61 -0.47
C GLU A 122 22.72 -6.09 0.70
N PRO A 123 23.20 -6.14 1.96
CA PRO A 123 22.50 -5.54 3.10
C PRO A 123 22.47 -4.01 2.94
N GLY A 124 21.47 -3.52 2.21
CA GLY A 124 21.22 -2.11 1.94
C GLY A 124 20.01 -1.55 2.70
N VAL A 125 19.78 -0.24 2.55
CA VAL A 125 18.70 0.52 3.19
C VAL A 125 17.30 -0.05 2.87
N GLY A 126 17.12 -0.63 1.68
CA GLY A 126 15.84 -1.22 1.27
C GLY A 126 15.42 -2.43 2.11
N ARG A 127 16.37 -3.33 2.42
CA ARG A 127 16.11 -4.51 3.25
C ARG A 127 15.68 -4.13 4.67
N GLN A 128 16.37 -3.16 5.29
CA GLN A 128 16.01 -2.65 6.61
C GLN A 128 14.60 -2.07 6.63
N THR A 129 14.17 -1.45 5.53
CA THR A 129 12.82 -0.90 5.43
C THR A 129 11.77 -2.03 5.40
N LEU A 130 11.99 -3.07 4.59
CA LEU A 130 11.08 -4.23 4.49
C LEU A 130 10.99 -5.03 5.79
N GLU A 131 12.10 -5.14 6.55
CA GLU A 131 12.12 -5.82 7.85
C GLU A 131 11.18 -5.18 8.88
N THR A 132 10.84 -3.89 8.70
CA THR A 132 9.90 -3.20 9.59
C THR A 132 8.44 -3.31 9.16
N VAL A 133 8.14 -3.83 7.96
CA VAL A 133 6.80 -3.84 7.37
C VAL A 133 5.90 -4.83 8.12
N ARG A 134 4.84 -4.31 8.73
CA ARG A 134 3.76 -5.08 9.39
C ARG A 134 2.51 -5.22 8.53
N HIS A 135 2.27 -4.26 7.63
CA HIS A 135 1.09 -4.25 6.78
C HIS A 135 1.48 -4.13 5.31
N LEU A 136 1.08 -5.13 4.51
CA LEU A 136 1.30 -5.18 3.07
C LEU A 136 -0.05 -5.11 2.37
N ALA A 137 -0.16 -4.31 1.33
CA ALA A 137 -1.30 -4.31 0.43
C ALA A 137 -0.86 -4.69 -0.98
N VAL A 138 -1.63 -5.54 -1.63
CA VAL A 138 -1.28 -6.14 -2.92
C VAL A 138 -2.44 -6.06 -3.88
N ASP A 139 -2.21 -5.68 -5.14
CA ASP A 139 -3.29 -5.73 -6.11
C ASP A 139 -3.74 -7.18 -6.35
N TRP A 140 -5.04 -7.36 -6.63
CA TRP A 140 -5.65 -8.67 -6.86
C TRP A 140 -4.95 -9.50 -7.94
N VAL A 141 -4.51 -8.87 -9.03
CA VAL A 141 -3.90 -9.59 -10.15
C VAL A 141 -2.56 -10.20 -9.73
N TRP A 142 -1.81 -9.50 -8.87
CA TRP A 142 -0.56 -9.99 -8.28
C TRP A 142 -0.78 -11.00 -7.18
N TRP A 143 -1.86 -10.84 -6.42
CA TRP A 143 -2.27 -11.81 -5.42
C TRP A 143 -2.51 -13.21 -6.01
N ASN A 144 -3.07 -13.31 -7.21
CA ASN A 144 -3.22 -14.58 -7.93
C ASN A 144 -1.89 -15.28 -8.27
N LYS A 145 -0.75 -14.65 -7.97
CA LYS A 145 0.60 -15.24 -8.07
C LYS A 145 1.29 -15.37 -6.72
N ALA A 146 0.60 -15.14 -5.60
CA ALA A 146 1.20 -15.07 -4.26
C ALA A 146 1.97 -16.33 -3.85
N ALA A 147 1.57 -17.51 -4.34
CA ALA A 147 2.27 -18.77 -4.11
C ALA A 147 3.78 -18.67 -4.37
N SER A 148 4.14 -18.01 -5.47
CA SER A 148 5.52 -17.99 -5.95
C SER A 148 6.39 -16.98 -5.23
N TRP A 149 5.83 -15.95 -4.58
CA TRP A 149 6.60 -14.83 -4.06
C TRP A 149 6.35 -14.50 -2.59
N LEU A 150 5.15 -14.71 -2.06
CA LEU A 150 4.79 -14.27 -0.71
C LEU A 150 5.59 -14.99 0.38
N PRO A 151 5.77 -16.32 0.33
CA PRO A 151 6.62 -17.00 1.29
C PRO A 151 8.05 -16.46 1.26
N GLU A 152 8.63 -16.33 0.07
CA GLU A 152 9.99 -15.85 -0.08
C GLU A 152 10.16 -14.44 0.49
N LEU A 153 9.20 -13.55 0.22
CA LEU A 153 9.16 -12.22 0.80
C LEU A 153 9.10 -12.26 2.33
N VAL A 154 8.16 -13.03 2.91
CA VAL A 154 7.95 -13.10 4.36
C VAL A 154 9.19 -13.68 5.06
N PHE A 155 9.73 -14.78 4.55
CA PHE A 155 10.86 -15.46 5.18
C PHE A 155 12.18 -14.68 5.03
N ARG A 156 12.35 -13.92 3.94
CA ARG A 156 13.60 -13.19 3.67
C ARG A 156 13.60 -11.75 4.14
N ALA A 157 12.49 -11.03 3.98
CA ALA A 157 12.42 -9.59 4.16
C ALA A 157 11.36 -9.16 5.17
N CYS A 158 10.08 -9.53 5.00
CA CYS A 158 8.98 -9.07 5.84
C CYS A 158 8.67 -10.04 6.97
N ARG A 159 9.65 -10.22 7.88
CA ARG A 159 9.59 -11.25 8.94
C ARG A 159 8.49 -11.01 9.97
N ASP A 160 8.17 -9.75 10.23
CA ASP A 160 7.15 -9.36 11.20
C ASP A 160 5.88 -8.88 10.50
N LEU A 161 5.62 -9.39 9.30
CA LEU A 161 4.37 -9.12 8.59
C LEU A 161 3.19 -9.66 9.41
N GLU A 162 2.20 -8.82 9.65
CA GLU A 162 1.01 -9.14 10.43
C GLU A 162 -0.22 -9.21 9.54
N LYS A 163 -0.30 -8.34 8.52
CA LYS A 163 -1.51 -8.20 7.70
C LYS A 163 -1.20 -8.08 6.22
N VAL A 164 -2.01 -8.76 5.41
CA VAL A 164 -2.04 -8.63 3.95
C VAL A 164 -3.42 -8.20 3.47
N SER A 165 -3.50 -7.01 2.89
CA SER A 165 -4.72 -6.47 2.28
C SER A 165 -4.71 -6.71 0.77
N VAL A 166 -5.65 -7.48 0.25
CA VAL A 166 -5.81 -7.66 -1.19
C VAL A 166 -6.69 -6.56 -1.74
N VAL A 167 -6.14 -5.78 -2.68
CA VAL A 167 -6.72 -4.54 -3.15
C VAL A 167 -7.44 -4.75 -4.47
N PHE A 168 -8.73 -4.46 -4.45
CA PHE A 168 -9.61 -4.44 -5.60
C PHE A 168 -9.75 -3.01 -6.13
N PRO A 169 -10.00 -2.84 -7.44
CA PRO A 169 -10.24 -1.52 -8.01
C PRO A 169 -11.53 -0.85 -7.50
N SER A 170 -12.53 -1.65 -7.09
CA SER A 170 -13.78 -1.18 -6.50
C SER A 170 -14.28 -2.16 -5.45
N SER A 171 -14.95 -1.67 -4.41
CA SER A 171 -15.67 -2.50 -3.43
C SER A 171 -17.00 -3.03 -3.97
N ARG A 172 -17.50 -2.54 -5.10
CA ARG A 172 -18.86 -2.82 -5.59
C ARG A 172 -18.91 -3.96 -6.60
N ARG A 173 -17.77 -4.25 -7.23
CA ARG A 173 -17.65 -5.19 -8.34
C ARG A 173 -16.29 -5.85 -8.27
N ALA A 174 -16.27 -7.17 -8.29
CA ALA A 174 -15.03 -7.91 -8.54
C ALA A 174 -14.64 -7.69 -10.00
N VAL A 175 -13.80 -6.69 -10.23
CA VAL A 175 -13.18 -6.46 -11.53
C VAL A 175 -11.77 -7.05 -11.47
N TRP A 176 -11.56 -8.07 -12.28
CA TRP A 176 -10.32 -8.86 -12.35
C TRP A 176 -9.26 -8.18 -13.22
N LYS A 177 -9.14 -6.85 -13.09
CA LYS A 177 -8.26 -6.02 -13.92
C LYS A 177 -7.24 -5.32 -13.05
N ALA A 178 -6.04 -5.20 -13.60
CA ALA A 178 -5.03 -4.35 -13.00
C ALA A 178 -5.46 -2.89 -13.12
N PHE A 179 -5.02 -2.07 -12.17
CA PHE A 179 -5.43 -0.67 -12.08
C PHE A 179 -4.27 0.22 -11.66
N GLN A 180 -4.39 1.50 -11.99
CA GLN A 180 -3.43 2.50 -11.57
C GLN A 180 -3.71 2.93 -10.13
N ALA A 181 -2.72 2.78 -9.26
CA ALA A 181 -2.82 3.18 -7.86
C ALA A 181 -3.08 4.70 -7.72
N PRO A 182 -3.82 5.14 -6.68
CA PRO A 182 -4.10 6.54 -6.37
C PRO A 182 -2.96 7.53 -6.58
N ALA A 183 -3.19 8.56 -7.39
CA ALA A 183 -2.26 9.68 -7.51
C ALA A 183 -2.21 10.55 -6.26
N ARG A 184 -3.34 10.68 -5.56
CA ARG A 184 -3.51 11.50 -4.36
C ARG A 184 -3.30 10.70 -3.07
N ARG A 185 -3.24 11.42 -1.94
CA ARG A 185 -3.30 10.78 -0.63
C ARG A 185 -4.52 9.86 -0.63
N CYS A 186 -4.28 8.61 -0.27
CA CYS A 186 -5.30 7.58 -0.27
C CYS A 186 -5.27 6.79 1.01
N LYS A 187 -6.34 6.05 1.23
CA LYS A 187 -6.46 5.05 2.27
C LYS A 187 -6.99 3.77 1.67
N LEU A 188 -6.81 2.68 2.42
CA LEU A 188 -7.53 1.45 2.18
C LEU A 188 -8.82 1.48 3.00
N ARG A 189 -9.92 1.12 2.35
CA ARG A 189 -11.20 0.86 3.00
C ARG A 189 -11.47 -0.64 2.87
N PRO A 190 -11.77 -1.34 3.98
CA PRO A 190 -12.25 -2.72 3.90
C PRO A 190 -13.50 -2.79 3.00
N VAL A 191 -13.60 -3.85 2.21
CA VAL A 191 -14.81 -4.12 1.43
C VAL A 191 -15.87 -4.65 2.40
N GLU A 192 -16.95 -3.88 2.62
CA GLU A 192 -18.04 -4.27 3.52
C GLU A 192 -18.67 -5.60 3.07
N GLY A 193 -19.08 -6.45 4.02
CA GLY A 193 -19.60 -7.79 3.71
C GLY A 193 -18.50 -8.85 3.57
N ALA A 194 -17.24 -8.44 3.50
CA ALA A 194 -16.07 -9.31 3.55
C ALA A 194 -15.58 -9.56 5.00
N ASP A 195 -16.34 -9.14 6.02
CA ASP A 195 -15.87 -9.15 7.43
C ASP A 195 -15.76 -10.55 8.08
N ASP A 196 -16.25 -11.62 7.43
CA ASP A 196 -16.30 -12.98 8.00
C ASP A 196 -15.28 -13.95 7.36
N LEU A 197 -14.12 -13.44 6.95
CA LEU A 197 -13.12 -14.23 6.22
C LEU A 197 -12.13 -14.99 7.12
N SER A 198 -11.89 -14.50 8.35
CA SER A 198 -11.07 -15.22 9.33
C SER A 198 -11.78 -16.45 9.90
N THR A 199 -13.12 -16.47 9.91
CA THR A 199 -13.95 -17.56 10.43
C THR A 199 -14.06 -18.74 9.46
N VAL A 200 -13.86 -18.52 8.15
CA VAL A 200 -13.95 -19.58 7.13
C VAL A 200 -12.64 -20.36 6.98
N ALA A 201 -11.49 -19.72 7.19
CA ALA A 201 -10.17 -20.37 7.20
C ALA A 201 -10.05 -21.49 8.26
N GLU A 202 -10.83 -21.46 9.34
CA GLU A 202 -10.86 -22.56 10.31
C GLU A 202 -11.81 -23.71 9.92
N SER A 203 -12.74 -23.51 8.99
CA SER A 203 -13.77 -24.52 8.63
C SER A 203 -13.42 -25.41 7.43
N SER A 204 -12.46 -25.00 6.59
CA SER A 204 -11.97 -25.76 5.42
C SER A 204 -10.88 -26.79 5.80
N ARG A 205 -11.15 -27.65 6.79
CA ARG A 205 -10.22 -28.72 7.21
C ARG A 205 -10.73 -30.10 6.82
N THR A 206 -10.87 -30.34 5.51
CA THR A 206 -10.97 -31.73 5.01
C THR A 206 -9.74 -32.05 4.16
N PRO A 207 -8.76 -32.79 4.70
CA PRO A 207 -7.56 -33.15 3.94
C PRO A 207 -7.93 -34.07 2.78
N GLY A 208 -7.48 -33.74 1.57
CA GLY A 208 -7.40 -34.71 0.47
C GLY A 208 -8.48 -34.65 -0.61
N LYS A 209 -9.17 -33.53 -0.81
CA LYS A 209 -10.01 -33.34 -2.00
C LYS A 209 -9.68 -32.01 -2.68
N VAL A 210 -8.67 -32.03 -3.54
CA VAL A 210 -8.56 -31.07 -4.64
C VAL A 210 -9.76 -31.33 -5.54
N VAL A 211 -10.86 -30.61 -5.29
CA VAL A 211 -11.94 -30.56 -6.24
C VAL A 211 -11.46 -29.59 -7.30
N SER A 212 -10.98 -30.10 -8.43
CA SER A 212 -10.90 -29.27 -9.64
C SER A 212 -12.34 -28.94 -10.04
N VAL A 213 -12.88 -27.88 -9.45
CA VAL A 213 -14.20 -27.36 -9.78
C VAL A 213 -14.08 -26.60 -11.10
N GLN A 214 -13.98 -27.34 -12.21
CA GLN A 214 -14.64 -26.91 -13.44
C GLN A 214 -16.14 -27.18 -13.27
N SER A 215 -16.81 -26.57 -12.28
CA SER A 215 -18.26 -26.61 -12.26
C SER A 215 -18.79 -25.41 -13.02
N GLN A 216 -19.50 -25.71 -14.10
CA GLN A 216 -20.67 -24.93 -14.49
C GLN A 216 -21.57 -24.80 -13.25
N VAL A 217 -21.36 -23.77 -12.44
CA VAL A 217 -22.35 -23.33 -11.46
C VAL A 217 -23.42 -22.61 -12.27
N ASP A 218 -24.67 -23.01 -12.10
CA ASP A 218 -25.81 -22.33 -12.69
C ASP A 218 -25.85 -20.89 -12.14
N TYR A 219 -25.53 -19.91 -13.01
CA TYR A 219 -25.35 -18.50 -12.70
C TYR A 219 -26.66 -17.83 -12.31
N GLY A 220 -27.05 -17.95 -11.04
CA GLY A 220 -28.17 -17.22 -10.47
C GLY A 220 -27.68 -16.17 -9.48
N GLN A 221 -27.44 -14.94 -9.90
CA GLN A 221 -27.30 -13.73 -9.06
C GLN A 221 -26.43 -13.82 -7.78
N ASP A 222 -25.58 -14.84 -7.63
CA ASP A 222 -24.56 -14.83 -6.59
C ASP A 222 -23.61 -13.66 -6.88
N SER A 223 -23.34 -12.90 -5.83
CA SER A 223 -22.67 -11.61 -5.95
C SER A 223 -21.24 -11.85 -6.43
N ALA A 224 -20.70 -10.95 -7.24
CA ALA A 224 -19.29 -11.00 -7.65
C ALA A 224 -18.32 -11.04 -6.43
N GLU A 225 -18.82 -10.66 -5.26
CA GLU A 225 -18.15 -10.76 -3.96
C GLU A 225 -17.96 -12.22 -3.54
N ASP A 226 -18.96 -13.10 -3.72
CA ASP A 226 -18.88 -14.53 -3.36
C ASP A 226 -17.84 -15.28 -4.22
N GLU A 227 -17.76 -14.96 -5.52
CA GLU A 227 -16.78 -15.55 -6.45
C GLU A 227 -15.35 -15.09 -6.13
N ALA A 228 -15.16 -13.81 -5.82
CA ALA A 228 -13.85 -13.27 -5.43
C ALA A 228 -13.38 -13.88 -4.10
N VAL A 229 -14.27 -13.97 -3.10
CA VAL A 229 -13.97 -14.58 -1.80
C VAL A 229 -13.66 -16.08 -1.94
N PHE A 230 -14.41 -16.82 -2.77
CA PHE A 230 -14.17 -18.25 -2.97
C PHE A 230 -12.85 -18.53 -3.69
N SER A 231 -12.57 -17.80 -4.78
CA SER A 231 -11.27 -17.92 -5.48
C SER A 231 -10.11 -17.56 -4.55
N TRP A 232 -10.31 -16.57 -3.69
CA TRP A 232 -9.31 -16.12 -2.75
C TRP A 232 -8.97 -17.14 -1.67
N GLN A 233 -9.98 -17.78 -1.08
CA GLN A 233 -9.79 -18.81 -0.05
C GLN A 233 -9.10 -20.05 -0.62
N ASN A 234 -9.46 -20.46 -1.85
CA ASN A 234 -8.83 -21.60 -2.48
C ASN A 234 -7.34 -21.35 -2.76
N GLU A 235 -6.95 -20.13 -3.15
CA GLU A 235 -5.54 -19.77 -3.31
C GLU A 235 -4.80 -19.76 -1.96
N LEU A 236 -5.41 -19.25 -0.88
CA LEU A 236 -4.84 -19.33 0.47
C LEU A 236 -4.65 -20.78 0.94
N ASP A 237 -5.66 -21.63 0.77
CA ASP A 237 -5.61 -23.04 1.14
C ASP A 237 -4.54 -23.78 0.31
N LEU A 238 -4.45 -23.49 -1.00
CA LEU A 238 -3.39 -24.01 -1.88
C LEU A 238 -2.01 -23.52 -1.43
N HIS A 239 -1.87 -22.26 -1.00
CA HIS A 239 -0.61 -21.75 -0.46
C HIS A 239 -0.19 -22.47 0.83
N GLU A 240 -1.10 -22.66 1.78
CA GLU A 240 -0.79 -23.41 3.00
C GLU A 240 -0.41 -24.86 2.69
N LEU A 241 -1.04 -25.48 1.69
CA LEU A 241 -0.72 -26.85 1.23
C LEU A 241 0.63 -26.93 0.49
N GLU A 242 0.94 -26.00 -0.40
CA GLU A 242 2.21 -25.95 -1.15
C GLU A 242 3.40 -25.61 -0.23
N LEU A 243 3.15 -24.86 0.85
CA LEU A 243 4.13 -24.62 1.91
C LEU A 243 4.37 -25.83 2.82
N GLY A 244 3.53 -26.87 2.73
CA GLY A 244 3.58 -28.07 3.57
C GLY A 244 4.88 -28.89 3.43
N GLU A 245 5.71 -28.61 2.42
CA GLU A 245 7.12 -28.99 2.46
C GLU A 245 7.97 -27.74 2.78
N PRO A 246 8.57 -27.64 3.98
CA PRO A 246 9.32 -26.45 4.37
C PRO A 246 10.49 -26.25 3.41
N PRO A 247 10.69 -25.04 2.85
CA PRO A 247 11.91 -24.67 2.13
C PRO A 247 13.19 -24.79 3.00
N GLY A 248 13.68 -26.01 3.21
CA GLY A 248 15.00 -26.34 3.76
C GLY A 248 15.45 -25.55 5.01
N ALA A 249 16.76 -25.27 5.05
CA ALA A 249 17.48 -24.68 6.19
C ALA A 249 17.01 -23.27 6.62
N TYR A 250 16.17 -22.59 5.83
CA TYR A 250 15.69 -21.23 6.13
C TYR A 250 14.72 -21.19 7.32
N PHE A 251 13.91 -22.24 7.51
CA PHE A 251 12.93 -22.30 8.60
C PHE A 251 13.57 -22.44 9.98
N ALA A 252 14.66 -23.20 10.08
CA ALA A 252 15.37 -23.39 11.33
C ALA A 252 15.92 -22.05 11.90
N ALA A 253 16.28 -21.12 11.01
CA ALA A 253 16.84 -19.82 11.36
C ALA A 253 15.79 -18.67 11.38
N TYR A 254 14.54 -18.93 11.01
CA TYR A 254 13.52 -17.88 11.00
C TYR A 254 13.14 -17.44 12.42
N THR A 255 13.08 -16.13 12.65
CA THR A 255 12.81 -15.52 13.97
C THR A 255 11.66 -14.52 13.93
N GLY A 256 10.97 -14.38 12.80
CA GLY A 256 9.88 -13.42 12.63
C GLY A 256 8.57 -13.85 13.28
N SER A 257 7.65 -12.89 13.47
CA SER A 257 6.31 -13.18 14.00
C SER A 257 5.32 -13.68 12.96
N ALA A 258 5.61 -13.58 11.66
CA ALA A 258 4.66 -13.96 10.61
C ALA A 258 4.50 -15.48 10.43
N TRP A 259 5.27 -16.32 11.13
CA TRP A 259 5.19 -17.78 11.07
C TRP A 259 5.11 -18.42 12.46
N ASP A 260 4.10 -19.26 12.66
CA ASP A 260 3.96 -20.10 13.84
C ASP A 260 4.65 -21.45 13.59
N LYS A 261 5.77 -21.65 14.28
CA LYS A 261 6.59 -22.87 14.17
C LYS A 261 5.89 -24.11 14.72
N GLU A 262 5.02 -23.97 15.71
CA GLU A 262 4.32 -25.11 16.31
C GLU A 262 3.19 -25.61 15.41
N ARG A 263 2.54 -24.68 14.72
CA ARG A 263 1.44 -24.97 13.80
C ARG A 263 1.87 -25.14 12.35
N GLU A 264 3.14 -24.88 12.06
CA GLU A 264 3.73 -24.88 10.72
C GLU A 264 2.90 -24.07 9.73
N LYS A 265 2.52 -22.84 10.10
CA LYS A 265 1.69 -21.97 9.26
C LYS A 265 2.00 -20.48 9.38
N LEU A 266 1.63 -19.72 8.36
CA LEU A 266 1.66 -18.26 8.40
C LEU A 266 0.61 -17.73 9.40
N CYS A 267 0.98 -16.71 10.17
CA CYS A 267 0.11 -16.01 11.11
C CYS A 267 -0.20 -14.62 10.59
N LEU A 268 -0.83 -14.58 9.42
CA LEU A 268 -1.20 -13.35 8.74
C LEU A 268 -2.71 -13.12 8.84
N GLU A 269 -3.09 -11.89 9.14
CA GLU A 269 -4.45 -11.39 8.92
C GLU A 269 -4.61 -11.06 7.43
N TYR A 270 -5.73 -11.48 6.86
CA TYR A 270 -6.04 -11.20 5.47
C TYR A 270 -7.30 -10.31 5.40
N GLU A 271 -7.31 -9.31 4.52
CA GLU A 271 -8.51 -8.51 4.26
C GLU A 271 -8.67 -8.18 2.77
N ALA A 272 -9.92 -8.04 2.32
CA ALA A 272 -10.23 -7.41 1.05
C ALA A 272 -10.37 -5.89 1.27
N ALA A 273 -9.72 -5.09 0.41
CA ALA A 273 -9.75 -3.65 0.51
C ALA A 273 -9.92 -2.97 -0.85
N ALA A 274 -10.38 -1.73 -0.85
CA ALA A 274 -10.38 -0.84 -2.01
C ALA A 274 -9.71 0.49 -1.66
N PHE A 275 -9.10 1.12 -2.66
CA PHE A 275 -8.52 2.44 -2.49
C PHE A 275 -9.58 3.53 -2.45
N VAL A 276 -9.47 4.40 -1.45
CA VAL A 276 -10.30 5.59 -1.34
C VAL A 276 -9.45 6.85 -1.33
N GLN A 277 -9.92 7.88 -2.01
CA GLN A 277 -9.31 9.21 -2.06
C GLN A 277 -10.30 10.27 -1.59
N PHE A 278 -9.75 11.31 -0.98
CA PHE A 278 -10.52 12.48 -0.60
C PHE A 278 -10.84 13.33 -1.83
N LYS A 279 -12.13 13.58 -2.09
CA LYS A 279 -12.62 14.43 -3.16
C LYS A 279 -13.53 15.51 -2.59
N ARG A 280 -13.31 16.73 -3.05
CA ARG A 280 -14.23 17.85 -2.81
C ARG A 280 -15.13 18.02 -4.02
N SER A 281 -16.43 17.96 -3.80
CA SER A 281 -17.46 18.15 -4.82
C SER A 281 -17.64 19.63 -5.16
N GLU A 282 -18.35 19.92 -6.27
CA GLU A 282 -18.63 21.29 -6.72
C GLU A 282 -19.45 22.11 -5.71
N ASP A 283 -20.34 21.46 -4.96
CA ASP A 283 -21.11 22.05 -3.87
C ASP A 283 -20.27 22.34 -2.61
N GLY A 284 -18.98 22.00 -2.65
CA GLY A 284 -18.04 22.16 -1.55
C GLY A 284 -18.07 21.03 -0.53
N SER A 285 -18.93 20.02 -0.69
CA SER A 285 -18.96 18.83 0.17
C SER A 285 -17.68 18.01 0.00
N GLU A 286 -17.27 17.36 1.08
CA GLU A 286 -16.01 16.63 1.17
C GLU A 286 -16.31 15.16 1.48
N THR A 287 -15.90 14.25 0.60
CA THR A 287 -16.19 12.82 0.72
C THR A 287 -15.01 11.96 0.32
N TRP A 288 -14.94 10.76 0.90
CA TRP A 288 -13.99 9.72 0.49
C TRP A 288 -14.65 8.83 -0.55
N VAL A 289 -14.18 8.92 -1.79
CA VAL A 289 -14.67 8.14 -2.94
C VAL A 289 -13.68 7.06 -3.32
N GLU A 290 -14.16 5.97 -3.90
CA GLU A 290 -13.27 4.96 -4.50
C GLU A 290 -12.50 5.58 -5.67
N ALA A 291 -11.23 5.24 -5.79
CA ALA A 291 -10.32 5.95 -6.70
C ALA A 291 -9.86 5.12 -7.90
N CYS A 292 -10.09 3.81 -7.90
CA CYS A 292 -9.46 2.90 -8.86
C CYS A 292 -10.43 2.30 -9.89
N GLU A 293 -11.74 2.42 -9.70
CA GLU A 293 -12.75 1.96 -10.67
C GLU A 293 -12.60 2.64 -12.03
N ASP A 294 -12.31 3.95 -12.03
CA ASP A 294 -12.10 4.74 -13.25
C ASP A 294 -10.65 4.68 -13.76
N ARG A 295 -9.80 3.82 -13.18
CA ARG A 295 -8.35 3.75 -13.46
C ARG A 295 -7.89 2.34 -13.78
N LEU A 296 -8.80 1.54 -14.32
CA LEU A 296 -8.48 0.23 -14.87
C LEU A 296 -7.59 0.39 -16.09
N PHE A 297 -6.60 -0.50 -16.24
CA PHE A 297 -5.87 -0.57 -17.50
C PHE A 297 -6.79 -1.10 -18.59
N GLU A 298 -6.69 -0.50 -19.79
CA GLU A 298 -7.40 -1.06 -20.94
C GLU A 298 -6.77 -2.41 -21.28
N GLU A 299 -7.59 -3.35 -21.72
CA GLU A 299 -7.08 -4.60 -22.29
C GLU A 299 -6.61 -4.30 -23.71
N ASP A 300 -5.45 -4.83 -24.11
CA ASP A 300 -5.07 -4.77 -25.51
C ASP A 300 -6.02 -5.63 -26.37
N ALA A 301 -5.90 -5.53 -27.70
CA ALA A 301 -6.74 -6.25 -28.64
C ALA A 301 -6.66 -7.79 -28.51
N ASP A 302 -5.60 -8.29 -27.87
CA ASP A 302 -5.37 -9.71 -27.63
C ASP A 302 -5.85 -10.14 -26.22
N GLY A 303 -6.43 -9.22 -25.44
CA GLY A 303 -6.79 -9.45 -24.03
C GLY A 303 -5.57 -9.60 -23.11
N VAL A 304 -4.39 -9.26 -23.64
CA VAL A 304 -3.12 -9.27 -22.93
C VAL A 304 -2.90 -7.88 -22.31
N ARG A 305 -2.14 -7.88 -21.23
CA ARG A 305 -1.99 -6.75 -20.32
C ARG A 305 -1.39 -5.55 -21.04
N GLN A 306 -1.93 -4.35 -20.78
CA GLN A 306 -1.11 -3.15 -20.94
C GLN A 306 0.17 -3.31 -20.13
N GLU A 307 1.29 -3.25 -20.84
CA GLU A 307 2.60 -3.04 -20.23
C GLU A 307 2.52 -1.76 -19.38
N PRO A 308 3.11 -1.76 -18.19
CA PRO A 308 3.15 -0.54 -17.37
C PRO A 308 3.82 0.58 -18.18
N PRO A 309 3.58 1.86 -17.83
CA PRO A 309 4.20 2.93 -18.57
C PRO A 309 5.70 2.83 -18.34
N ILE A 310 6.43 2.53 -19.40
CA ILE A 310 7.87 2.41 -19.37
C ILE A 310 8.40 3.83 -19.22
N LEU A 311 9.08 4.11 -18.10
CA LEU A 311 9.86 5.33 -17.98
C LEU A 311 10.97 5.23 -19.02
N THR A 312 10.96 6.15 -19.99
CA THR A 312 12.02 6.18 -20.98
C THR A 312 13.33 6.48 -20.26
N PRO A 313 14.46 5.85 -20.65
CA PRO A 313 15.77 6.09 -20.03
C PRO A 313 16.20 7.57 -20.01
N GLU A 314 15.56 8.39 -20.86
CA GLU A 314 15.81 9.82 -21.01
C GLU A 314 15.17 10.68 -19.90
N GLN A 315 14.25 10.13 -19.09
CA GLN A 315 13.65 10.83 -17.97
C GLN A 315 14.53 10.71 -16.72
N PRO A 316 15.16 11.82 -16.25
CA PRO A 316 16.02 11.76 -15.08
C PRO A 316 15.22 11.30 -13.85
N THR A 317 15.82 10.41 -13.05
CA THR A 317 15.31 10.06 -11.73
C THR A 317 15.14 11.33 -10.91
N ARG A 318 13.89 11.73 -10.64
CA ARG A 318 13.59 12.90 -9.82
C ARG A 318 13.64 12.51 -8.35
N ASN A 319 14.16 13.39 -7.50
CA ASN A 319 14.16 13.21 -6.06
C ASN A 319 12.70 13.13 -5.55
N PRO A 320 12.26 12.03 -4.91
CA PRO A 320 10.88 11.87 -4.43
C PRO A 320 10.49 12.88 -3.33
N GLU A 321 11.48 13.54 -2.71
CA GLU A 321 11.27 14.63 -1.76
C GLU A 321 10.90 15.97 -2.43
N GLU A 322 11.23 16.12 -3.70
CA GLU A 322 10.99 17.34 -4.50
C GLU A 322 9.85 17.15 -5.48
N TRP A 323 9.70 15.94 -6.01
CA TRP A 323 8.74 15.59 -7.03
C TRP A 323 7.83 14.46 -6.56
N ARG A 324 6.52 14.66 -6.70
CA ARG A 324 5.53 13.63 -6.46
C ARG A 324 5.27 12.88 -7.76
N VAL A 325 5.76 11.66 -7.87
CA VAL A 325 5.78 11.02 -9.18
C VAL A 325 4.40 10.65 -9.70
N ASN A 326 3.47 10.29 -8.81
CA ASN A 326 2.10 10.01 -9.21
C ASN A 326 1.31 11.25 -9.71
N ASP A 327 1.89 12.45 -9.66
CA ASP A 327 1.28 13.67 -10.19
C ASP A 327 1.63 13.95 -11.66
N ASP A 328 2.60 13.23 -12.25
CA ASP A 328 2.87 13.43 -13.68
C ASP A 328 1.82 12.67 -14.48
N ASP A 329 0.91 13.42 -15.10
CA ASP A 329 0.02 12.89 -16.12
C ASP A 329 0.82 12.39 -17.33
N ASP A 330 2.08 12.81 -17.50
CA ASP A 330 2.99 12.23 -18.51
C ASP A 330 3.42 10.79 -18.16
N TYR A 331 3.16 10.34 -16.92
CA TYR A 331 3.18 8.94 -16.48
C TYR A 331 1.77 8.34 -16.35
N ALA A 332 0.74 9.14 -16.63
CA ALA A 332 -0.62 8.67 -16.84
C ALA A 332 -0.79 8.39 -18.34
N PHE A 333 -1.14 7.15 -18.60
CA PHE A 333 -1.39 6.55 -19.90
C PHE A 333 -2.24 7.41 -20.84
#